data_AF-A0A7X0RL58-F1
#
_entry.id   AF-A0A7X0RL58-F1
#
_cell.length_a   1.000
_cell.length_b   1.000
_cell.length_c   1.000
_cell.angle_alpha   90.00
_cell.angle_beta   90.00
_cell.angle_gamma   90.00
#
_symmetry.space_group_name_H-M   'P 1'
#
loop_
_entity.id
_entity.type
_entity.pdbx_description
1 polymer ?
#
loop_
_entity_poly.entity_id
_entity_poly.type
_entity_poly.pdbx_seq_one_letter_code
_entity_poly.pdbx_strand_id
1 'polypeptide(L)'
;MKLNKRLDAIIRYTGSTVWPAYAGCAWAILYAVLVRFYQAAGGTIGLPGEFVNPHAFAKASFAAGVLIMICGFILVALVKPWSRVVPEWMPAVGGRKVPWFVLTIPLLLCTAFALAHGMSGIITKSLHLAGFITMEFDSWIDLDVRSLALWDLGFYEPWFVIMGILSSLTGVHYAQACGVSPVVLRRTILVFLATVVLATALFVFEIIREFAVS
;
A
#
# COMPACT_ATOMS: atom_id res chain seq x y z
N MET A 1 12.13 -25.93 -8.84
CA MET A 1 13.51 -25.57 -8.42
C MET A 1 13.87 -24.09 -8.58
N LYS A 2 13.48 -23.39 -9.67
CA LYS A 2 13.84 -21.96 -9.89
C LYS A 2 13.19 -20.98 -8.89
N LEU A 3 11.93 -21.17 -8.50
CA LEU A 3 11.21 -20.29 -7.57
C LEU A 3 11.83 -20.25 -6.17
N ASN A 4 12.14 -21.41 -5.59
CA ASN A 4 12.77 -21.50 -4.27
C ASN A 4 14.10 -20.75 -4.21
N LYS A 5 14.93 -20.87 -5.26
CA LYS A 5 16.20 -20.12 -5.35
C LYS A 5 15.98 -18.60 -5.36
N ARG A 6 14.93 -18.11 -6.02
CA ARG A 6 14.57 -16.68 -6.04
C ARG A 6 14.08 -16.20 -4.68
N LEU A 7 13.20 -16.96 -4.02
CA LEU A 7 12.74 -16.65 -2.67
C LEU A 7 13.90 -16.61 -1.67
N ASP A 8 14.86 -17.52 -1.81
CA ASP A 8 16.06 -17.54 -0.96
C ASP A 8 16.95 -16.32 -1.17
N ALA A 9 17.07 -15.85 -2.41
CA ALA A 9 17.78 -14.63 -2.70
C ALA A 9 17.09 -13.41 -2.05
N ILE A 10 15.76 -13.32 -2.13
CA ILE A 10 14.97 -12.26 -1.49
C ILE A 10 15.17 -12.30 0.02
N ILE A 11 14.98 -13.46 0.66
CA ILE A 11 15.13 -13.62 2.11
C ILE A 11 16.55 -13.24 2.56
N ARG A 12 17.58 -13.68 1.84
CA ARG A 12 18.97 -13.28 2.18
C ARG A 12 19.18 -11.78 2.04
N TYR A 13 18.67 -11.18 0.96
CA TYR A 13 18.76 -9.75 0.71
C TYR A 13 18.11 -8.94 1.83
N THR A 14 16.83 -9.19 2.12
CA THR A 14 16.05 -8.46 3.13
C THR A 14 16.61 -8.63 4.53
N GLY A 15 17.26 -9.76 4.84
CA GLY A 15 17.88 -9.98 6.14
C GLY A 15 19.02 -9.01 6.46
N SER A 16 19.64 -8.43 5.43
CA SER A 16 20.79 -7.53 5.56
C SER A 16 20.49 -6.06 5.24
N THR A 17 19.30 -5.74 4.74
CA THR A 17 18.97 -4.41 4.24
C THR A 17 17.76 -3.81 4.94
N VAL A 18 17.92 -2.58 5.43
CA VAL A 18 16.85 -1.78 6.07
C VAL A 18 16.39 -0.60 5.20
N TRP A 19 17.06 -0.33 4.08
CA TRP A 19 16.73 0.79 3.19
C TRP A 19 15.26 0.80 2.71
N PRO A 20 14.56 -0.34 2.47
CA PRO A 20 13.18 -0.31 2.00
C PRO A 20 12.24 0.40 2.99
N ALA A 21 12.54 0.35 4.29
CA ALA A 21 11.77 1.04 5.31
C ALA A 21 11.94 2.56 5.24
N TYR A 22 13.18 3.03 5.07
CA TYR A 22 13.47 4.46 4.93
C TYR A 22 12.95 5.02 3.60
N ALA A 23 13.12 4.28 2.51
CA ALA A 23 12.56 4.63 1.21
C ALA A 23 11.02 4.63 1.26
N GLY A 24 10.40 3.62 1.89
CA GLY A 24 8.95 3.57 2.07
C GLY A 24 8.41 4.73 2.92
N CYS A 25 9.14 5.14 3.96
CA CYS A 25 8.78 6.32 4.75
C CYS A 25 8.89 7.61 3.95
N ALA A 26 10.01 7.82 3.24
CA ALA A 26 10.16 8.97 2.36
C ALA A 26 9.08 9.01 1.28
N TRP A 27 8.78 7.87 0.66
CA TRP A 27 7.70 7.70 -0.32
C TRP A 27 6.33 8.03 0.29
N ALA A 28 6.02 7.54 1.48
CA ALA A 28 4.76 7.90 2.16
C ALA A 28 4.67 9.41 2.45
N ILE A 29 5.74 10.03 2.97
CA ILE A 29 5.79 11.47 3.27
C ILE A 29 5.61 12.31 2.01
N LEU A 30 6.32 11.99 0.93
CA LEU A 30 6.23 12.72 -0.33
C LEU A 30 4.79 12.75 -0.84
N TYR A 31 4.08 11.62 -0.81
CA TYR A 31 2.69 11.56 -1.24
C TYR A 31 1.74 12.28 -0.29
N ALA A 32 1.91 12.05 1.02
CA ALA A 32 1.08 12.69 2.03
C ALA A 32 1.16 14.21 1.90
N VAL A 33 2.36 14.77 1.73
CA VAL A 33 2.57 16.21 1.64
C VAL A 33 2.19 16.76 0.27
N LEU A 34 2.79 16.24 -0.81
CA LEU A 34 2.69 16.84 -2.14
C LEU A 34 1.34 16.58 -2.82
N VAL A 35 0.64 15.52 -2.42
CA VAL A 35 -0.65 15.15 -3.01
C VAL A 35 -1.76 15.39 -2.00
N ARG A 36 -1.75 14.68 -0.88
CA ARG A 36 -2.93 14.64 0.01
C ARG A 36 -3.16 15.90 0.83
N PHE A 37 -2.13 16.45 1.45
CA PHE A 37 -2.23 17.71 2.18
C PHE A 37 -2.38 18.89 1.24
N TYR A 38 -1.75 18.84 0.06
CA TYR A 38 -2.00 19.83 -0.98
C TYR A 38 -3.47 19.82 -1.45
N GLN A 39 -4.04 18.65 -1.74
CA GLN A 39 -5.46 18.49 -2.07
C GLN A 39 -6.38 18.94 -0.93
N ALA A 40 -6.02 18.63 0.32
CA ALA A 40 -6.77 19.09 1.50
C ALA A 40 -6.75 20.62 1.65
N ALA A 41 -5.71 21.30 1.18
CA ALA A 41 -5.58 22.75 1.17
C ALA A 41 -6.26 23.41 -0.06
N GLY A 42 -7.00 22.65 -0.87
CA GLY A 42 -7.68 23.15 -2.08
C GLY A 42 -6.86 23.02 -3.36
N GLY A 43 -5.72 22.34 -3.30
CA GLY A 43 -4.91 22.03 -4.47
C GLY A 43 -5.59 21.05 -5.42
N THR A 44 -5.34 21.19 -6.72
CA THR A 44 -6.03 20.46 -7.79
C THR A 44 -5.17 19.40 -8.49
N ILE A 45 -4.01 19.03 -7.92
CA ILE A 45 -3.10 18.08 -8.57
C ILE A 45 -3.80 16.72 -8.73
N GLY A 46 -3.84 16.22 -9.96
CA GLY A 46 -4.51 14.96 -10.27
C GLY A 46 -6.03 14.99 -10.13
N LEU A 47 -6.65 16.17 -10.11
CA LEU A 47 -8.11 16.34 -9.99
C LEU A 47 -8.62 17.13 -11.21
N PRO A 48 -8.87 16.46 -12.35
CA PRO A 48 -9.28 17.14 -13.57
C PRO A 48 -10.80 17.35 -13.60
N GLY A 49 -11.33 18.03 -12.58
CA GLY A 49 -12.76 18.24 -12.41
C GLY A 49 -13.15 18.92 -11.10
N GLU A 50 -14.45 19.01 -10.85
CA GLU A 50 -15.02 19.61 -9.64
C GLU A 50 -15.84 18.60 -8.84
N PHE A 51 -15.63 18.51 -7.53
CA PHE A 51 -16.38 17.63 -6.65
C PHE A 51 -17.75 18.22 -6.27
N VAL A 52 -18.75 17.36 -6.11
CA VAL A 52 -20.07 17.74 -5.56
C VAL A 52 -19.93 18.29 -4.13
N ASN A 53 -18.99 17.75 -3.34
CA ASN A 53 -18.71 18.24 -1.99
C ASN A 53 -17.20 18.42 -1.76
N PRO A 54 -16.64 19.59 -2.14
CA PRO A 54 -15.21 19.86 -2.02
C PRO A 54 -14.70 19.80 -0.57
N HIS A 55 -15.52 20.20 0.41
CA HIS A 55 -15.15 20.19 1.82
C HIS A 55 -15.06 18.76 2.38
N ALA A 56 -15.95 17.86 1.98
CA ALA A 56 -15.85 16.44 2.33
C ALA A 56 -14.59 15.81 1.74
N PHE A 57 -14.29 16.11 0.48
CA PHE A 57 -13.08 15.64 -0.19
C PHE A 57 -11.80 16.17 0.49
N ALA A 58 -11.75 17.44 0.88
CA ALA A 58 -10.62 18.04 1.58
C ALA A 58 -10.35 17.34 2.93
N LYS A 59 -11.40 17.09 3.73
CA LYS A 59 -11.28 16.35 5.00
C LYS A 59 -10.79 14.91 4.79
N ALA A 60 -11.33 14.22 3.79
CA ALA A 60 -10.91 12.87 3.44
C ALA A 60 -9.43 12.84 3.01
N SER A 61 -9.02 13.81 2.19
CA SER A 61 -7.62 13.96 1.75
C SER A 61 -6.68 14.24 2.92
N PHE A 62 -7.07 15.11 3.86
CA PHE A 62 -6.28 15.35 5.07
C PHE A 62 -6.13 14.07 5.91
N ALA A 63 -7.23 13.38 6.19
CA ALA A 63 -7.23 12.14 6.95
C ALA A 63 -6.36 11.06 6.28
N ALA A 64 -6.47 10.92 4.95
CA ALA A 64 -5.63 10.01 4.16
C ALA A 64 -4.15 10.38 4.25
N GLY A 65 -3.80 11.67 4.15
CA GLY A 65 -2.42 12.15 4.29
C GLY A 65 -1.82 11.81 5.66
N VAL A 66 -2.57 12.04 6.75
CA VAL A 66 -2.14 11.67 8.11
C VAL A 66 -1.93 10.17 8.23
N LEU A 67 -2.88 9.36 7.76
CA LEU A 67 -2.78 7.90 7.84
C LEU A 67 -1.57 7.37 7.05
N ILE A 68 -1.35 7.87 5.83
CA ILE A 68 -0.20 7.49 4.99
C ILE A 68 1.12 7.85 5.67
N MET A 69 1.22 9.05 6.24
CA MET A 69 2.40 9.47 6.97
C MET A 69 2.68 8.59 8.20
N ILE A 70 1.66 8.24 8.97
CA ILE A 70 1.76 7.28 10.09
C ILE A 70 2.28 5.93 9.60
N CYS A 71 1.73 5.40 8.51
CA CYS A 71 2.22 4.16 7.91
C CYS A 71 3.71 4.25 7.52
N GLY A 72 4.14 5.38 6.96
CA GLY A 72 5.56 5.64 6.66
C GLY A 72 6.44 5.56 7.90
N PHE A 73 6.05 6.22 8.99
CA PHE A 73 6.81 6.16 10.25
C PHE A 73 6.80 4.77 10.89
N ILE A 74 5.70 4.02 10.76
CA ILE A 74 5.63 2.62 11.21
C ILE A 74 6.66 1.76 10.48
N LEU A 75 6.90 1.97 9.18
CA LEU A 75 7.95 1.22 8.47
C LEU A 75 9.33 1.45 9.09
N VAL A 76 9.67 2.69 9.42
CA VAL A 76 10.94 3.00 10.12
C VAL A 76 10.96 2.36 11.50
N ALA A 77 9.85 2.40 12.25
CA ALA A 77 9.75 1.75 13.55
C ALA A 77 10.06 0.24 13.45
N LEU A 78 9.52 -0.44 12.44
CA LEU A 78 9.70 -1.88 12.25
C LEU A 78 11.18 -2.30 12.06
N VAL A 79 12.04 -1.45 11.51
CA VAL A 79 13.48 -1.79 11.38
C VAL A 79 14.31 -1.47 12.62
N LYS A 80 13.74 -0.83 13.63
CA LYS A 80 14.47 -0.50 14.87
C LYS A 80 14.44 -1.65 15.88
N PRO A 81 15.50 -1.82 16.70
CA PRO A 81 15.51 -2.83 17.75
C PRO A 81 14.37 -2.72 18.76
N TRP A 82 13.98 -1.49 19.10
CA TRP A 82 12.96 -1.23 20.11
C TRP A 82 11.54 -1.65 19.68
N SER A 83 11.23 -1.82 18.39
CA SER A 83 9.89 -2.27 17.96
C SER A 83 9.62 -3.75 18.24
N ARG A 84 10.67 -4.50 18.58
CA ARG A 84 10.62 -5.94 18.87
C ARG A 84 10.43 -6.24 20.35
N VAL A 85 10.46 -5.22 21.20
CA VAL A 85 10.38 -5.35 22.66
C VAL A 85 9.37 -4.35 23.19
N VAL A 86 8.48 -4.80 24.08
CA VAL A 86 7.52 -3.93 24.75
C VAL A 86 8.28 -2.96 25.68
N PRO A 87 7.98 -1.66 25.68
CA PRO A 87 8.63 -0.70 26.57
C PRO A 87 8.56 -1.11 28.04
N GLU A 88 9.65 -0.92 28.79
CA GLU A 88 9.78 -1.37 30.18
C GLU A 88 8.75 -0.74 31.13
N TRP A 89 8.27 0.47 30.83
CA TRP A 89 7.26 1.16 31.63
C TRP A 89 5.86 0.54 31.57
N MET A 90 5.60 -0.38 30.62
CA MET A 90 4.28 -0.96 30.43
C MET A 90 3.98 -2.04 31.48
N PRO A 91 2.95 -1.87 32.34
CA PRO A 91 2.65 -2.83 33.39
C PRO A 91 2.32 -4.21 32.79
N ALA A 92 2.73 -5.27 33.50
CA ALA A 92 2.55 -6.69 33.17
C ALA A 92 3.34 -7.28 31.98
N VAL A 93 3.73 -6.46 30.99
CA VAL A 93 4.35 -6.97 29.74
C VAL A 93 5.63 -6.24 29.31
N GLY A 94 6.09 -5.23 30.06
CA GLY A 94 7.33 -4.52 29.78
C GLY A 94 8.54 -5.45 29.66
N GLY A 95 9.43 -5.14 28.71
CA GLY A 95 10.63 -5.93 28.41
C GLY A 95 10.37 -7.25 27.68
N ARG A 96 9.10 -7.66 27.48
CA ARG A 96 8.78 -8.88 26.72
C ARG A 96 8.97 -8.67 25.22
N LYS A 97 9.36 -9.73 24.52
CA LYS A 97 9.42 -9.72 23.05
C LYS A 97 8.02 -9.60 22.47
N VAL A 98 7.83 -8.68 21.53
CA VAL A 98 6.59 -8.56 20.78
C VAL A 98 6.48 -9.78 19.85
N PRO A 99 5.40 -10.57 19.91
CA PRO A 99 5.20 -11.67 18.97
C PRO A 99 5.18 -11.13 17.54
N TRP A 100 5.96 -11.74 16.64
CA TRP A 100 6.17 -11.22 15.28
C TRP A 100 4.85 -10.98 14.52
N PHE A 101 3.85 -11.82 14.73
CA PHE A 101 2.56 -11.75 14.03
C PHE A 101 1.75 -10.50 14.40
N VAL A 102 1.96 -9.90 15.59
CA VAL A 102 1.21 -8.72 16.05
C VAL A 102 1.39 -7.53 15.13
N LEU A 103 2.62 -7.29 14.67
CA LEU A 103 2.90 -6.21 13.73
C LEU A 103 2.92 -6.69 12.27
N THR A 104 3.28 -7.95 12.04
CA THR A 104 3.39 -8.48 10.67
C THR A 104 2.02 -8.71 10.03
N ILE A 105 1.01 -9.20 10.75
CA ILE A 105 -0.32 -9.45 10.15
C ILE A 105 -0.98 -8.15 9.68
N PRO A 106 -1.11 -7.09 10.52
CA PRO A 106 -1.68 -5.82 10.05
C PRO A 106 -0.88 -5.23 8.90
N LEU A 107 0.46 -5.28 8.96
CA LEU A 107 1.32 -4.83 7.87
C LEU A 107 1.01 -5.59 6.57
N LEU A 108 0.92 -6.93 6.61
CA LEU A 108 0.61 -7.74 5.45
C LEU A 108 -0.79 -7.43 4.89
N LEU A 109 -1.80 -7.20 5.74
CA LEU A 109 -3.14 -6.81 5.29
C LEU A 109 -3.13 -5.45 4.59
N CYS A 110 -2.53 -4.44 5.20
CA CYS A 110 -2.41 -3.10 4.60
C CYS A 110 -1.59 -3.14 3.30
N THR A 111 -0.53 -3.94 3.27
CA THR A 111 0.34 -4.10 2.10
C THR A 111 -0.39 -4.83 0.98
N ALA A 112 -1.16 -5.87 1.30
CA ALA A 112 -1.97 -6.60 0.34
C ALA A 112 -3.03 -5.69 -0.27
N PHE A 113 -3.70 -4.88 0.56
CA PHE A 113 -4.65 -3.88 0.10
C PHE A 113 -4.00 -2.86 -0.84
N ALA A 114 -2.84 -2.28 -0.46
CA ALA A 114 -2.14 -1.29 -1.30
C ALA A 114 -1.73 -1.87 -2.66
N LEU A 115 -1.17 -3.10 -2.69
CA LEU A 115 -0.83 -3.78 -3.92
C LEU A 115 -2.06 -4.09 -4.76
N ALA A 116 -3.11 -4.65 -4.17
CA ALA A 116 -4.33 -5.01 -4.88
C ALA A 116 -5.04 -3.76 -5.44
N HIS A 117 -5.10 -2.68 -4.67
CA HIS A 117 -5.64 -1.39 -5.09
C HIS A 117 -4.87 -0.82 -6.29
N GLY A 118 -3.54 -0.70 -6.17
CA GLY A 118 -2.71 -0.18 -7.27
C GLY A 118 -2.79 -1.04 -8.53
N MET A 119 -2.74 -2.37 -8.38
CA MET A 119 -2.79 -3.28 -9.52
C MET A 119 -4.19 -3.31 -10.18
N SER A 120 -5.27 -3.35 -9.39
CA SER A 120 -6.63 -3.33 -9.93
C SER A 120 -6.92 -2.01 -10.63
N GLY A 121 -6.44 -0.90 -10.07
CA GLY A 121 -6.46 0.40 -10.69
C GLY A 121 -5.76 0.42 -12.04
N ILE A 122 -4.50 -0.02 -12.11
CA ILE A 122 -3.76 -0.10 -13.38
C ILE A 122 -4.53 -0.89 -14.43
N ILE A 123 -5.05 -2.06 -14.07
CA ILE A 123 -5.80 -2.92 -15.01
C ILE A 123 -7.07 -2.22 -15.48
N THR A 124 -7.90 -1.74 -14.55
CA THR A 124 -9.23 -1.20 -14.86
C THR A 124 -9.14 0.12 -15.62
N LYS A 125 -8.22 1.04 -15.26
CA LYS A 125 -8.03 2.28 -16.02
C LYS A 125 -7.47 2.03 -17.42
N SER A 126 -6.61 1.01 -17.58
CA SER A 126 -6.15 0.58 -18.90
C SER A 126 -7.29 0.03 -19.76
N LEU A 127 -8.18 -0.78 -19.17
CA LEU A 127 -9.38 -1.29 -19.85
C LEU A 127 -10.32 -0.15 -20.25
N HIS A 128 -10.51 0.85 -19.37
CA HIS A 128 -11.31 2.03 -19.66
C HIS A 128 -10.74 2.84 -20.83
N LEU A 129 -9.44 3.15 -20.80
CA LEU A 129 -8.79 3.89 -21.89
C LEU A 129 -8.77 3.12 -23.22
N ALA A 130 -8.82 1.78 -23.16
CA ALA A 130 -8.95 0.91 -24.33
C ALA A 130 -10.40 0.77 -24.84
N GLY A 131 -11.39 1.34 -24.14
CA GLY A 131 -12.80 1.30 -24.51
C GLY A 131 -13.52 0.00 -24.18
N PHE A 132 -12.96 -0.85 -23.31
CA PHE A 132 -13.61 -2.11 -22.89
C PHE A 132 -14.64 -1.91 -21.77
N ILE A 133 -14.50 -0.86 -20.97
CA ILE A 133 -15.42 -0.50 -19.88
C ILE A 133 -15.59 1.03 -19.81
N THR A 134 -16.72 1.50 -19.27
CA THR A 134 -16.99 2.93 -19.06
C THR A 134 -17.04 3.21 -17.56
N MET A 135 -16.12 3.99 -17.04
CA MET A 135 -16.13 4.40 -15.63
C MET A 135 -16.95 5.67 -15.45
N GLU A 136 -17.94 5.61 -14.57
CA GLU A 136 -18.77 6.76 -14.18
C GLU A 136 -18.51 7.09 -12.71
N PHE A 137 -18.54 8.38 -12.36
CA PHE A 137 -18.18 8.86 -11.02
C PHE A 137 -19.20 9.87 -10.49
N ASP A 138 -20.14 9.40 -9.68
CA ASP A 138 -21.24 10.21 -9.12
C ASP A 138 -20.80 11.33 -8.16
N SER A 139 -19.55 11.30 -7.69
CA SER A 139 -19.03 12.29 -6.73
C SER A 139 -18.54 13.58 -7.38
N TRP A 140 -18.61 13.69 -8.70
CA TRP A 140 -18.11 14.84 -9.47
C TRP A 140 -19.26 15.57 -10.18
N ILE A 141 -19.15 16.89 -10.23
CA ILE A 141 -20.03 17.77 -11.01
C ILE A 141 -19.61 17.74 -12.48
N ASP A 142 -18.30 17.85 -12.71
CA ASP A 142 -17.65 17.72 -14.01
C ASP A 142 -16.32 16.97 -13.81
N LEU A 143 -15.98 16.09 -14.75
CA LEU A 143 -14.79 15.26 -14.67
C LEU A 143 -14.30 14.87 -16.07
N ASP A 144 -13.07 15.25 -16.39
CA ASP A 144 -12.33 14.65 -17.50
C ASP A 144 -11.79 13.27 -17.07
N VAL A 145 -12.60 12.24 -17.32
CA VAL A 145 -12.29 10.85 -16.97
C VAL A 145 -10.99 10.37 -17.63
N ARG A 146 -10.70 10.85 -18.86
CA ARG A 146 -9.48 10.45 -19.56
C ARG A 146 -8.25 11.01 -18.87
N SER A 147 -8.27 12.29 -18.51
CA SER A 147 -7.18 12.91 -17.77
C SER A 147 -7.00 12.28 -16.39
N LEU A 148 -8.09 11.91 -15.71
CA LEU A 148 -8.03 11.21 -14.43
C LEU A 148 -7.38 9.83 -14.59
N ALA A 149 -7.82 9.04 -15.57
CA ALA A 149 -7.26 7.72 -15.83
C ALA A 149 -5.76 7.78 -16.18
N LEU A 150 -5.33 8.79 -16.94
CA LEU A 150 -3.91 8.99 -17.27
C LEU A 150 -3.08 9.39 -16.04
N TRP A 151 -3.60 10.28 -15.19
CA TRP A 151 -2.96 10.60 -13.91
C TRP A 151 -2.85 9.36 -13.02
N ASP A 152 -3.91 8.57 -12.97
CA ASP A 152 -3.95 7.36 -12.15
C ASP A 152 -2.90 6.34 -12.60
N LEU A 153 -2.83 6.09 -13.90
CA LEU A 153 -1.86 5.17 -14.49
C LEU A 153 -0.42 5.66 -14.42
N GLY A 154 -0.20 6.97 -14.62
CA GLY A 154 1.13 7.56 -14.66
C GLY A 154 1.73 7.78 -13.27
N PHE A 155 0.89 7.99 -12.26
CA PHE A 155 1.34 8.43 -10.95
C PHE A 155 0.64 7.73 -9.78
N TYR A 156 -0.69 7.82 -9.68
CA TYR A 156 -1.41 7.42 -8.47
C TYR A 156 -1.28 5.92 -8.17
N GLU A 157 -1.64 5.06 -9.13
CA GLU A 157 -1.67 3.61 -8.93
C GLU A 157 -0.26 3.00 -8.82
N PRO A 158 0.73 3.39 -9.65
CA PRO A 158 2.12 2.99 -9.44
C PRO A 158 2.65 3.36 -8.05
N TRP A 159 2.20 4.48 -7.48
CA TRP A 159 2.60 4.90 -6.14
C TRP A 159 2.26 3.86 -5.08
N PHE A 160 1.02 3.33 -5.12
CA PHE A 160 0.55 2.31 -4.19
C PHE A 160 1.25 0.96 -4.41
N VAL A 161 1.54 0.60 -5.67
CA VAL A 161 2.32 -0.62 -5.98
C VAL A 161 3.72 -0.54 -5.39
N ILE A 162 4.43 0.57 -5.61
CA ILE A 162 5.77 0.79 -5.06
C ILE A 162 5.74 0.77 -3.53
N MET A 163 4.77 1.46 -2.92
CA MET A 163 4.57 1.46 -1.46
C MET A 163 4.32 0.05 -0.91
N GLY A 164 3.53 -0.76 -1.63
CA GLY A 164 3.26 -2.15 -1.30
C GLY A 164 4.52 -3.02 -1.37
N ILE A 165 5.37 -2.83 -2.37
CA ILE A 165 6.65 -3.55 -2.49
C ILE A 165 7.59 -3.17 -1.33
N LEU A 166 7.76 -1.88 -1.06
CA LEU A 166 8.64 -1.40 0.01
C LEU A 166 8.18 -1.87 1.40
N SER A 167 6.88 -1.84 1.65
CA SER A 167 6.27 -2.38 2.87
C SER A 167 6.44 -3.89 2.99
N SER A 168 6.29 -4.64 1.90
CA SER A 168 6.52 -6.10 1.87
C SER A 168 7.96 -6.44 2.24
N LEU A 169 8.94 -5.76 1.64
CA LEU A 169 10.36 -5.99 1.93
C LEU A 169 10.69 -5.67 3.39
N THR A 170 10.12 -4.58 3.92
CA THR A 170 10.24 -4.20 5.34
C THR A 170 9.63 -5.26 6.27
N GLY A 171 8.47 -5.80 5.92
CA GLY A 171 7.81 -6.87 6.67
C GLY A 171 8.62 -8.17 6.71
N VAL A 172 9.23 -8.55 5.59
CA VAL A 172 10.13 -9.71 5.56
C VAL A 172 11.35 -9.48 6.45
N HIS A 173 11.98 -8.31 6.38
CA HIS A 173 13.08 -7.94 7.28
C HIS A 173 12.66 -8.02 8.75
N TYR A 174 11.53 -7.43 9.12
CA TYR A 174 11.02 -7.45 10.50
C TYR A 174 10.80 -8.89 11.00
N ALA A 175 10.13 -9.73 10.20
CA ALA A 175 9.89 -11.12 10.58
C ALA A 175 11.20 -11.91 10.75
N GLN A 176 12.21 -11.68 9.90
CA GLN A 176 13.56 -12.25 10.08
C GLN A 176 14.22 -11.75 11.37
N ALA A 177 14.15 -10.45 11.65
CA ALA A 177 14.70 -9.82 12.84
C ALA A 177 14.02 -10.27 14.14
N CYS A 178 12.80 -10.82 14.04
CA CYS A 178 12.08 -11.50 15.12
C CYS A 178 12.41 -13.01 15.23
N GLY A 179 13.26 -13.56 14.35
CA GLY A 179 13.68 -14.96 14.38
C GLY A 179 12.76 -15.94 13.65
N VAL A 180 11.87 -15.46 12.77
CA VAL A 180 11.03 -16.35 11.95
C VAL A 180 11.91 -17.17 11.00
N SER A 181 11.69 -18.49 10.95
CA SER A 181 12.52 -19.38 10.15
C SER A 181 12.33 -19.13 8.63
N PRO A 182 13.37 -19.36 7.80
CA PRO A 182 13.25 -19.20 6.35
C PRO A 182 12.14 -20.03 5.71
N VAL A 183 11.85 -21.22 6.26
CA VAL A 183 10.77 -22.09 5.76
C VAL A 183 9.41 -21.44 5.98
N VAL A 184 9.18 -20.88 7.17
CA VAL A 184 7.93 -20.17 7.47
C VAL A 184 7.81 -18.92 6.60
N LEU A 185 8.88 -18.13 6.48
CA LEU A 185 8.89 -16.93 5.62
C LEU A 185 8.54 -17.26 4.16
N ARG A 186 9.13 -18.31 3.58
CA ARG A 186 8.78 -18.74 2.21
C ARG A 186 7.30 -19.06 2.08
N ARG A 187 6.73 -19.81 3.02
CA ARG A 187 5.30 -20.15 3.02
C ARG A 187 4.43 -18.90 3.15
N THR A 188 4.77 -18.01 4.07
CA THR A 188 4.07 -16.73 4.26
C THR A 188 4.13 -15.86 3.01
N ILE A 189 5.29 -15.75 2.35
CA ILE A 189 5.44 -15.00 1.10
C ILE A 189 4.55 -15.60 0.00
N LEU A 190 4.53 -16.94 -0.15
CA LEU A 190 3.69 -17.59 -1.15
C LEU A 190 2.20 -17.38 -0.89
N VAL A 191 1.75 -17.53 0.36
CA VAL A 191 0.37 -17.26 0.76
C VAL A 191 0.02 -15.79 0.51
N PHE A 192 0.89 -14.87 0.92
CA PHE A 192 0.71 -13.44 0.69
C PHE A 192 0.58 -13.09 -0.80
N LEU A 193 1.48 -13.63 -1.64
CA LEU A 193 1.40 -13.42 -3.10
C LEU A 193 0.08 -13.97 -3.67
N ALA A 194 -0.35 -15.15 -3.23
CA ALA A 194 -1.65 -15.70 -3.65
C ALA A 194 -2.81 -14.81 -3.19
N THR A 195 -2.78 -14.30 -1.96
CA THR A 195 -3.77 -13.35 -1.44
C THR A 195 -3.81 -12.06 -2.26
N VAL A 196 -2.66 -11.48 -2.61
CA VAL A 196 -2.60 -10.27 -3.46
C VAL A 196 -3.20 -10.54 -4.84
N VAL A 197 -2.85 -11.67 -5.47
CA VAL A 197 -3.41 -12.05 -6.78
C VAL A 197 -4.93 -12.21 -6.70
N LEU A 198 -5.44 -12.91 -5.68
CA LEU A 198 -6.88 -13.13 -5.49
C LEU A 198 -7.62 -11.82 -5.18
N ALA A 199 -7.08 -10.97 -4.30
CA ALA A 199 -7.68 -9.68 -3.98
C ALA A 199 -7.69 -8.75 -5.20
N THR A 200 -6.61 -8.73 -5.99
CA THR A 200 -6.55 -7.98 -7.24
C THR A 200 -7.61 -8.47 -8.22
N ALA A 201 -7.71 -9.79 -8.43
CA ALA A 201 -8.70 -10.38 -9.32
C ALA A 201 -10.13 -10.06 -8.87
N LEU A 202 -10.40 -10.11 -7.56
CA LEU A 202 -11.69 -9.76 -6.99
C LEU A 202 -12.02 -8.28 -7.24
N PHE A 203 -11.10 -7.37 -6.95
CA PHE A 203 -11.32 -5.93 -7.20
C PHE A 203 -11.55 -5.64 -8.69
N VAL A 204 -10.75 -6.23 -9.58
CA VAL A 204 -10.94 -6.08 -11.03
C VAL A 204 -12.30 -6.63 -11.44
N PHE A 205 -12.69 -7.81 -10.96
CA PHE A 205 -13.98 -8.42 -11.26
C PHE A 205 -15.15 -7.55 -10.78
N GLU A 206 -15.11 -7.04 -9.54
CA GLU A 206 -16.18 -6.18 -9.01
C GLU A 206 -16.30 -4.87 -9.80
N ILE A 207 -15.18 -4.22 -10.12
CA ILE A 207 -15.18 -3.00 -10.95
C ILE A 207 -15.75 -3.30 -12.33
N ILE A 208 -15.31 -4.38 -12.99
CA ILE A 208 -15.86 -4.77 -14.30
C ILE A 208 -17.36 -5.09 -14.16
N ARG A 209 -17.80 -5.78 -13.12
CA ARG A 209 -19.21 -6.11 -12.91
C ARG A 209 -20.08 -4.87 -12.75
N GLU A 210 -19.55 -3.83 -12.10
CA GLU A 210 -20.23 -2.56 -11.90
C GLU A 210 -20.27 -1.69 -13.17
N PHE A 211 -19.22 -1.73 -13.99
CA PHE A 211 -19.00 -0.79 -15.11
C PHE A 211 -18.99 -1.43 -16.52
N ALA A 212 -19.10 -2.75 -16.61
CA ALA A 212 -19.40 -3.44 -17.85
C ALA A 212 -20.92 -3.60 -17.95
N VAL A 213 -21.48 -3.09 -19.05
CA VAL A 213 -22.91 -2.94 -19.35
C VAL A 213 -23.48 -1.58 -18.93
N SER A 214 -23.21 -0.58 -19.78
CA SER A 214 -24.19 0.41 -20.22
C SER A 214 -24.15 0.52 -21.75
#